data_AF-A0A6N3FXE9-F1
#
_entry.id   AF-A0A6N3FXE9-F1
#
_cell.length_a   1.000
_cell.length_b   1.000
_cell.length_c   1.000
_cell.angle_alpha   90.00
_cell.angle_beta   90.00
_cell.angle_gamma   90.00
#
_symmetry.space_group_name_H-M   'P 1'
#
loop_
_entity.id
_entity.type
_entity.pdbx_description
1 polymer ?
#
loop_
_entity_poly.entity_id
_entity_poly.type
_entity_poly.pdbx_seq_one_letter_code
_entity_poly.pdbx_strand_id
1 'polypeptide(L)'
;MIGFAGAMSAEGLEKVISLIPTWLNTGLSVAGAMLPAIGFAMILNVMAKKELIPFVLLGYCAIAYFKLPIIGVAILGTTVALLVHFYTGKGNKSGTETEEVEVEFEDGI
;
A
#
# COMPACT_ATOMS: atom_id res chain seq x y z
N MET A 1 10.47 -42.61 -2.76
CA MET A 1 11.67 -42.34 -1.92
C MET A 1 11.74 -40.88 -1.49
N ILE A 2 11.77 -39.88 -2.41
CA ILE A 2 11.84 -38.45 -2.05
C ILE A 2 10.65 -37.96 -1.19
N GLY A 3 9.42 -38.38 -1.51
CA GLY A 3 8.23 -37.98 -0.74
C GLY A 3 8.17 -38.57 0.69
N PHE A 4 8.71 -39.77 0.90
CA PHE A 4 8.76 -40.40 2.25
C PHE A 4 9.83 -39.77 3.13
N ALA A 5 10.97 -39.34 2.56
CA ALA A 5 11.98 -38.56 3.27
C ALA A 5 11.46 -37.15 3.63
N GLY A 6 10.63 -36.56 2.77
CA GLY A 6 9.96 -35.28 3.04
C GLY A 6 8.96 -35.36 4.20
N ALA A 7 8.17 -36.43 4.30
CA ALA A 7 7.22 -36.65 5.39
C ALA A 7 7.93 -36.74 6.76
N MET A 8 8.99 -37.55 6.85
CA MET A 8 9.82 -37.67 8.07
C MET A 8 10.47 -36.35 8.50
N SER A 9 10.82 -35.49 7.54
CA SER A 9 11.35 -34.15 7.82
C SER A 9 10.27 -33.17 8.29
N ALA A 10 9.06 -33.28 7.72
CA ALA A 10 7.91 -32.46 8.09
C ALA A 10 7.50 -32.68 9.56
N GLU A 11 7.55 -33.92 10.05
CA GLU A 11 7.24 -34.25 11.45
C GLU A 11 8.24 -33.62 12.45
N GLY A 12 9.51 -33.49 12.06
CA GLY A 12 10.53 -32.78 12.84
C GLY A 12 10.31 -31.27 12.84
N LEU A 13 9.93 -30.72 11.70
CA LEU A 13 9.60 -29.30 11.55
C LEU A 13 8.33 -28.93 12.33
N GLU A 14 7.31 -29.78 12.31
CA GLU A 14 6.05 -29.60 13.03
C GLU A 14 6.27 -29.57 14.56
N LYS A 15 7.17 -30.41 15.10
CA LYS A 15 7.59 -30.34 16.51
C LYS A 15 8.27 -29.01 16.86
N VAL A 16 9.13 -28.48 15.98
CA VAL A 16 9.79 -27.18 16.19
C VAL A 16 8.79 -26.02 16.13
N ILE A 17 7.84 -26.06 15.18
CA ILE A 17 6.76 -25.08 15.10
C ILE A 17 5.78 -25.19 16.28
N SER A 18 5.54 -26.37 16.83
CA SER A 18 4.71 -26.54 18.05
C SER A 18 5.32 -25.90 19.30
N LEU A 19 6.64 -25.69 19.31
CA LEU A 19 7.36 -24.97 20.35
C LEU A 19 7.29 -23.44 20.17
N ILE A 20 6.90 -22.97 18.98
CA ILE A 20 6.67 -21.54 18.71
C ILE A 20 5.38 -21.14 19.44
N PRO A 21 5.47 -20.18 20.37
CA PRO A 21 4.30 -19.79 21.13
C PRO A 21 3.29 -19.09 20.21
N THR A 22 2.00 -19.32 20.47
CA THR A 22 0.89 -18.89 19.61
C THR A 22 0.91 -17.39 19.31
N TRP A 23 1.39 -16.56 20.25
CA TRP A 23 1.51 -15.11 20.07
C TRP A 23 2.43 -14.70 18.91
N LEU A 24 3.48 -15.47 18.62
CA LEU A 24 4.40 -15.17 17.52
C LEU A 24 3.76 -15.48 16.17
N ASN A 25 3.06 -16.61 16.05
CA ASN A 25 2.32 -16.96 14.85
C ASN A 25 1.19 -15.96 14.58
N THR A 26 0.45 -15.54 15.62
CA THR A 26 -0.57 -14.50 15.49
C THR A 26 0.06 -13.14 15.14
N GLY A 27 1.16 -12.76 15.79
CA GLY A 27 1.86 -11.51 15.51
C GLY A 27 2.41 -11.44 14.09
N LEU A 28 3.03 -12.52 13.60
CA LEU A 28 3.54 -12.62 12.25
C LEU A 28 2.41 -12.62 11.20
N SER A 29 1.28 -13.27 11.51
CA SER A 29 0.10 -13.26 10.65
C SER A 29 -0.51 -11.87 10.51
N VAL A 30 -0.65 -11.13 11.62
CA VAL A 30 -1.16 -9.74 11.59
C VAL A 30 -0.16 -8.82 10.89
N ALA A 31 1.14 -8.97 11.14
CA ALA A 31 2.17 -8.19 10.45
C ALA A 31 2.14 -8.43 8.93
N GLY A 32 1.99 -9.69 8.50
CA GLY A 32 1.83 -10.04 7.10
C GLY A 32 0.55 -9.45 6.48
N ALA A 33 -0.55 -9.43 7.24
CA ALA A 33 -1.81 -8.82 6.80
C ALA A 33 -1.76 -7.29 6.70
N MET A 34 -0.87 -6.62 7.44
CA MET A 34 -0.69 -5.16 7.41
C MET A 34 0.27 -4.70 6.31
N LEU A 35 1.13 -5.58 5.79
CA LEU A 35 2.11 -5.25 4.75
C LEU A 35 1.50 -4.58 3.49
N PRO A 36 0.33 -5.00 2.97
CA PRO A 36 -0.31 -4.32 1.85
C PRO A 36 -0.69 -2.86 2.17
N ALA A 37 -1.16 -2.58 3.39
CA ALA A 37 -1.52 -1.22 3.81
C ALA A 37 -0.29 -0.30 3.87
N ILE A 38 0.84 -0.84 4.34
CA ILE A 38 2.14 -0.14 4.37
C ILE A 38 2.60 0.16 2.94
N GLY A 39 2.43 -0.77 2.00
CA GLY A 39 2.73 -0.55 0.59
C GLY A 39 1.93 0.60 -0.03
N PHE A 40 0.62 0.65 0.24
CA PHE A 40 -0.23 1.77 -0.21
C PHE A 40 0.19 3.11 0.42
N ALA A 41 0.62 3.11 1.69
CA ALA A 41 1.10 4.30 2.36
C ALA A 41 2.41 4.82 1.74
N MET A 42 3.35 3.93 1.40
CA MET A 42 4.62 4.31 0.77
C MET A 42 4.40 5.01 -0.59
N ILE A 43 3.57 4.43 -1.45
CA ILE A 43 3.27 5.05 -2.76
C ILE A 43 2.50 6.36 -2.59
N LEU A 44 1.55 6.42 -1.66
CA LEU A 44 0.77 7.62 -1.39
C LEU A 44 1.67 8.72 -0.85
N ASN A 45 2.62 8.42 0.03
CA ASN A 45 3.53 9.41 0.60
C ASN A 45 4.40 10.07 -0.48
N VAL A 46 4.86 9.31 -1.48
CA VAL A 46 5.64 9.86 -2.60
C VAL A 46 4.77 10.69 -3.56
N MET A 47 3.48 10.35 -3.71
CA MET A 47 2.58 11.05 -4.64
C MET A 47 1.79 12.20 -3.97
N ALA A 48 1.61 12.19 -2.65
CA ALA A 48 0.70 13.07 -1.94
C ALA A 48 1.36 14.41 -1.64
N LYS A 49 0.97 15.42 -2.42
CA LYS A 49 1.21 16.81 -2.07
C LYS A 49 0.20 17.29 -1.04
N LYS A 50 0.58 18.25 -0.19
CA LYS A 50 -0.31 18.84 0.83
C LYS A 50 -1.62 19.39 0.25
N GLU A 51 -1.58 19.88 -0.98
CA GLU A 51 -2.75 20.38 -1.73
C GLU A 51 -3.67 19.25 -2.24
N LEU A 52 -3.15 18.04 -2.41
CA LEU A 52 -3.85 16.91 -3.03
C LEU A 52 -4.42 15.92 -2.00
N ILE A 53 -4.04 16.03 -0.72
CA ILE A 53 -4.61 15.28 0.41
C ILE A 53 -6.16 15.25 0.40
N PRO A 54 -6.89 16.36 0.21
CA PRO A 54 -8.35 16.32 0.21
C PRO A 54 -8.94 15.45 -0.92
N PHE A 55 -8.27 15.32 -2.07
CA PHE A 55 -8.73 14.43 -3.15
C PHE A 55 -8.59 12.95 -2.78
N VAL A 56 -7.53 12.59 -2.06
CA VAL A 56 -7.31 11.21 -1.57
C VAL A 56 -8.37 10.83 -0.54
N LEU A 57 -8.68 11.74 0.40
CA LEU A 57 -9.74 11.53 1.40
C LEU A 57 -11.12 11.42 0.75
N LEU A 58 -11.42 12.23 -0.26
CA LEU A 58 -12.67 12.17 -1.01
C LEU A 58 -12.83 10.79 -1.69
N GLY A 59 -11.78 10.32 -2.37
CA GLY A 59 -11.78 8.99 -2.99
C GLY A 59 -11.99 7.86 -1.97
N TYR A 60 -11.34 7.94 -0.80
CA TYR A 60 -11.55 6.98 0.29
C TYR A 60 -13.00 6.96 0.78
N CYS A 61 -13.59 8.14 1.03
CA CYS A 61 -15.01 8.25 1.39
C CYS A 61 -15.92 7.66 0.30
N ALA A 62 -15.65 7.92 -0.98
CA ALA A 62 -16.43 7.36 -2.08
C ALA A 62 -16.43 5.82 -2.07
N ILE A 63 -15.28 5.19 -1.82
CA ILE A 63 -15.18 3.73 -1.70
C ILE A 63 -15.95 3.23 -0.46
N ALA A 64 -15.79 3.90 0.69
CA ALA A 64 -16.39 3.49 1.95
C ALA A 64 -17.93 3.56 1.94
N TYR A 65 -18.51 4.61 1.36
CA TYR A 65 -19.96 4.82 1.35
C TYR A 65 -20.67 4.11 0.20
N PHE A 66 -20.09 4.08 -1.00
CA PHE A 66 -20.75 3.49 -2.18
C PHE A 66 -20.35 2.03 -2.45
N LYS A 67 -19.35 1.47 -1.73
CA LYS A 67 -18.77 0.14 -1.99
C LYS A 67 -18.46 -0.09 -3.48
N LEU A 68 -18.04 0.96 -4.18
CA LEU A 68 -17.76 0.92 -5.61
C LEU A 68 -16.46 0.14 -5.88
N PRO A 69 -16.36 -0.55 -7.03
CA PRO A 69 -15.12 -1.20 -7.43
C PRO A 69 -14.00 -0.17 -7.62
N ILE A 70 -12.76 -0.58 -7.31
CA ILE A 70 -11.55 0.28 -7.36
C ILE A 70 -11.41 0.97 -8.72
N ILE A 71 -11.70 0.25 -9.81
CA ILE A 71 -11.66 0.78 -11.18
C ILE A 71 -12.68 1.92 -11.38
N GLY A 72 -13.86 1.84 -10.78
CA GLY A 72 -14.88 2.88 -10.87
C GLY A 72 -14.42 4.19 -10.23
N VAL A 73 -13.78 4.10 -9.07
CA VAL A 73 -13.23 5.27 -8.38
C VAL A 73 -12.00 5.83 -9.11
N ALA A 74 -11.19 4.98 -9.73
CA ALA A 74 -10.06 5.43 -10.55
C ALA A 74 -10.51 6.26 -11.76
N ILE A 75 -11.57 5.83 -12.47
CA ILE A 75 -12.13 6.57 -13.60
C ILE A 75 -12.71 7.91 -13.13
N LEU A 76 -13.50 7.92 -12.05
CA LEU A 76 -14.03 9.17 -11.48
C LEU A 76 -12.92 10.13 -11.03
N GLY A 77 -11.89 9.61 -10.36
CA GLY A 77 -10.72 10.40 -9.95
C GLY A 77 -9.99 11.00 -11.15
N THR A 78 -9.84 10.23 -12.24
CA THR A 78 -9.22 10.70 -13.48
C THR A 78 -10.07 11.79 -14.15
N THR A 79 -11.40 11.64 -14.18
CA THR A 79 -12.30 12.67 -14.72
C THR A 79 -12.20 13.97 -13.92
N VAL A 80 -12.20 13.90 -12.58
CA VAL A 80 -12.05 15.07 -11.72
C VAL A 80 -10.67 15.72 -11.90
N ALA A 81 -9.60 14.92 -11.97
CA ALA A 81 -8.25 15.42 -12.20
C ALA A 81 -8.11 16.14 -13.55
N LEU A 82 -8.67 15.58 -14.63
CA LEU A 82 -8.68 16.21 -15.94
C LEU A 82 -9.49 17.51 -15.92
N LEU A 83 -10.68 17.51 -15.30
CA LEU A 83 -11.50 18.72 -15.19
C LEU A 83 -10.74 19.82 -14.46
N VAL A 84 -10.18 19.52 -13.28
CA VAL A 84 -9.36 20.48 -12.53
C VAL A 84 -8.18 20.96 -13.37
N HIS A 85 -7.49 20.06 -14.09
CA HIS A 85 -6.38 20.44 -14.97
C HIS A 85 -6.81 21.41 -16.09
N PHE A 86 -7.94 21.17 -16.75
CA PHE A 86 -8.45 22.06 -17.79
C PHE A 86 -8.92 23.42 -17.25
N TYR A 87 -9.57 23.45 -16.08
CA TYR A 87 -10.02 24.69 -15.45
C TYR A 87 -8.85 25.50 -14.85
N THR A 88 -7.82 24.84 -14.30
CA THR A 88 -6.62 25.49 -13.75
C THR A 88 -5.62 25.89 -14.84
N GLY A 89 -5.67 25.27 -16.02
CA GLY A 89 -4.84 25.56 -17.20
C GLY A 89 -5.03 26.96 -17.80
N LYS A 90 -6.00 27.75 -17.31
CA LYS A 90 -6.16 29.17 -17.66
C LYS A 90 -5.57 30.15 -16.63
N GLY A 91 -5.02 29.68 -15.51
CA GLY A 91 -4.68 30.59 -14.40
C GLY A 91 -3.50 30.26 -13.49
N ASN A 92 -3.03 29.01 -13.33
CA ASN A 92 -1.78 28.79 -12.59
C ASN A 92 -1.26 27.36 -12.70
N LYS A 93 0.01 27.25 -13.10
CA LYS A 93 0.82 26.04 -12.97
C LYS A 93 1.06 25.73 -11.49
N SER A 94 0.31 24.79 -10.92
CA SER A 94 0.73 23.98 -9.78
C SER A 94 0.50 22.55 -10.25
N GLY A 95 1.48 21.71 -10.53
CA GLY A 95 2.78 21.57 -9.91
C GLY A 95 3.01 20.07 -9.91
N THR A 96 3.26 19.49 -11.09
CA THR A 96 3.91 18.17 -11.17
C THR A 96 5.37 18.41 -10.81
N GLU A 97 5.62 18.62 -9.52
CA GLU A 97 6.93 18.36 -8.97
C GLU A 97 6.77 16.95 -8.42
N THR A 98 7.25 15.99 -9.20
CA THR A 98 7.94 14.87 -8.59
C THR A 98 8.99 15.52 -7.70
N GLU A 99 8.69 15.70 -6.41
CA GLU A 99 9.78 15.73 -5.45
C GLU A 99 10.39 14.36 -5.58
N GLU A 100 11.51 14.33 -6.29
CA GLU A 100 12.51 13.31 -6.13
C GLU A 100 12.82 13.37 -4.63
N VAL A 101 12.15 12.50 -3.87
CA VAL A 101 12.67 12.07 -2.59
C VAL A 101 13.96 11.38 -3.00
N GLU A 102 15.03 12.17 -3.08
CA GLU A 102 16.38 11.68 -2.97
C GLU A 102 16.34 10.91 -1.66
N VAL A 103 16.23 9.59 -1.80
CA VAL A 103 16.52 8.67 -0.74
C VAL A 103 18.01 8.90 -0.53
N GLU A 104 18.34 9.92 0.26
CA GLU A 104 19.62 10.04 0.89
C GLU A 104 19.65 8.80 1.78
N PHE A 105 20.14 7.71 1.19
CA PHE A 105 20.69 6.61 1.94
C PHE A 105 21.77 7.29 2.76
N GLU A 106 21.44 7.59 4.01
CA GLU A 106 22.39 7.97 5.04
C GLU A 106 23.43 6.85 5.04
N ASP A 107 24.49 7.07 4.29
CA ASP A 107 25.61 6.17 4.12
C ASP A 107 26.34 6.21 5.46
N GLY A 108 25.90 5.30 6.33
CA GLY A 108 26.12 5.33 7.76
C GLY A 108 26.37 3.93 8.31
N ILE A 109 27.36 3.25 7.71
CA ILE A 109 28.10 2.07 8.19
C ILE A 109 27.39 0.71 8.09
#